data_AF-A0A257SNK2-F1
#
_entry.id   AF-A0A257SNK2-F1
#
_cell.length_a   1.000
_cell.length_b   1.000
_cell.length_c   1.000
_cell.angle_alpha   90.00
_cell.angle_beta   90.00
_cell.angle_gamma   90.00
#
_symmetry.space_group_name_H-M   'P 1'
#
loop_
_entity.id
_entity.type
_entity.pdbx_description
1 polymer ?
#
loop_
_entity_poly.entity_id
_entity_poly.type
_entity_poly.pdbx_seq_one_letter_code
_entity_poly.pdbx_strand_id
1 'polypeptide(L)'
;MNDEHDVATRSAIETDGVLELAGSLSLQHVRGEHQLPIPDGDWQTIGGYAFARLGRVPRIGDRAPYPGGELEVVAMDGRRVAALRVHPDAEGDDAGSD
;
A
#
# COMPACT_ATOMS: atom_id res chain seq x y z
N MET A 1 32.53 5.97 -4.51
CA MET A 1 31.17 5.47 -4.81
C MET A 1 30.74 4.73 -3.58
N ASN A 2 29.99 5.37 -2.70
CA ASN A 2 29.53 4.73 -1.47
C ASN A 2 28.01 4.77 -1.51
N ASP A 3 27.43 3.57 -1.56
CA ASP A 3 26.01 3.26 -1.53
C ASP A 3 25.21 4.25 -0.70
N GLU A 4 24.44 5.05 -1.43
CA GLU A 4 23.30 5.82 -0.98
C GLU A 4 22.10 4.88 -0.76
N HIS A 5 22.30 3.84 0.05
CA HIS A 5 21.28 2.87 0.41
C HIS A 5 21.24 2.71 1.94
N ASP A 6 21.06 3.80 2.67
CA ASP A 6 20.69 3.70 4.08
C ASP A 6 19.90 4.94 4.53
N VAL A 7 18.61 4.96 4.17
CA VAL A 7 17.59 5.38 5.12
C VAL A 7 16.50 4.32 5.05
N ALA A 8 16.68 3.25 5.81
CA ALA A 8 15.66 2.25 6.10
C ALA A 8 14.47 2.89 6.83
N THR A 9 13.70 3.71 6.12
CA THR A 9 12.34 4.08 6.52
C THR A 9 11.53 2.83 6.23
N ARG A 10 11.23 2.02 7.26
CA ARG A 10 10.39 0.82 7.17
C ARG A 10 9.27 1.01 6.13
N SER A 11 9.45 0.38 4.97
CA SER A 11 8.56 0.49 3.82
C SER A 11 7.27 -0.30 4.02
N ALA A 12 7.33 -1.34 4.85
CA ALA A 12 6.21 -2.18 5.24
C ALA A 12 6.35 -2.65 6.69
N ILE A 13 5.22 -2.79 7.37
CA ILE A 13 5.08 -3.36 8.71
C ILE A 13 3.91 -4.34 8.66
N GLU A 14 4.14 -5.57 9.06
CA GLU A 14 3.06 -6.53 9.29
C GLU A 14 2.84 -6.67 10.80
N THR A 15 1.60 -6.56 11.26
CA THR A 15 1.25 -6.70 12.68
C THR A 15 -0.07 -7.40 12.81
N ASP A 16 -0.10 -8.53 13.54
CA ASP A 16 -1.32 -9.31 13.77
C ASP A 16 -2.03 -9.75 12.48
N GLY A 17 -1.24 -10.11 11.44
CA GLY A 17 -1.77 -10.46 10.11
C GLY A 17 -2.22 -9.27 9.27
N VAL A 18 -2.04 -8.04 9.76
CA VAL A 18 -2.38 -6.81 9.06
C VAL A 18 -1.14 -6.20 8.42
N LEU A 19 -1.13 -6.11 7.10
CA LEU A 19 -0.04 -5.49 6.34
C LEU A 19 -0.25 -3.99 6.21
N GLU A 20 0.73 -3.20 6.63
CA GLU A 20 0.78 -1.74 6.52
C GLU A 20 1.97 -1.32 5.67
N LEU A 21 1.73 -0.51 4.64
CA LEU A 21 2.69 -0.08 3.63
C LEU A 21 2.86 1.43 3.65
N ALA A 22 4.09 1.92 3.51
CA ALA A 22 4.36 3.33 3.34
C ALA A 22 3.76 3.85 2.03
N GLY A 23 3.09 5.00 2.05
CA GLY A 23 2.49 5.61 0.86
C GLY A 23 3.51 6.05 -0.20
N SER A 24 4.79 6.21 0.21
CA SER A 24 5.93 6.46 -0.67
C SER A 24 6.47 5.19 -1.35
N LEU A 25 5.98 4.00 -0.97
CA LEU A 25 6.45 2.74 -1.53
C LEU A 25 6.07 2.63 -3.01
N SER A 26 7.04 2.27 -3.85
CA SER A 26 6.87 2.15 -5.29
C SER A 26 6.03 0.93 -5.65
N LEU A 27 5.18 1.06 -6.69
CA LEU A 27 4.32 -0.04 -7.12
C LEU A 27 5.09 -1.29 -7.54
N GLN A 28 6.28 -1.12 -8.15
CA GLN A 28 7.14 -2.23 -8.52
C GLN A 28 7.56 -3.05 -7.28
N HIS A 29 7.88 -2.38 -6.17
CA HIS A 29 8.25 -3.03 -4.92
C HIS A 29 7.02 -3.67 -4.27
N VAL A 30 5.88 -2.97 -4.25
CA VAL A 30 4.61 -3.52 -3.75
C VAL A 30 4.21 -4.81 -4.47
N ARG A 31 4.33 -4.84 -5.80
CA ARG A 31 4.02 -6.01 -6.60
C ARG A 31 5.03 -7.15 -6.42
N GLY A 32 6.31 -6.81 -6.27
CA GLY A 32 7.39 -7.78 -6.12
C GLY A 32 7.43 -8.43 -4.73
N GLU A 33 7.36 -7.61 -3.69
CA GLU A 33 7.55 -8.05 -2.30
C GLU A 33 6.24 -8.42 -1.61
N HIS A 34 5.14 -7.72 -1.92
CA HIS A 34 3.83 -7.94 -1.26
C HIS A 34 2.79 -8.57 -2.18
N GLN A 35 3.16 -8.90 -3.42
CA GLN A 35 2.31 -9.57 -4.41
C GLN A 35 0.93 -8.90 -4.64
N LEU A 36 0.81 -7.59 -4.33
CA LEU A 36 -0.46 -6.89 -4.53
C LEU A 36 -0.69 -6.64 -6.02
N PRO A 37 -1.83 -7.04 -6.62
CA PRO A 37 -2.10 -6.86 -8.04
C PRO A 37 -2.56 -5.42 -8.37
N ILE A 38 -1.79 -4.43 -7.91
CA ILE A 38 -2.06 -3.02 -8.20
C ILE A 38 -1.77 -2.76 -9.68
N PRO A 39 -2.73 -2.22 -10.46
CA PRO A 39 -2.52 -1.90 -11.86
C PRO A 39 -1.53 -0.74 -12.03
N ASP A 40 -0.78 -0.79 -13.13
CA ASP A 40 0.05 0.33 -13.58
C ASP A 40 -0.84 1.48 -14.11
N GLY A 41 -0.35 2.72 -14.02
CA GLY A 41 -1.05 3.92 -14.48
C GLY A 41 -0.19 5.17 -14.32
N ASP A 42 -0.82 6.35 -14.21
CA ASP A 42 -0.14 7.64 -13.99
C ASP A 42 0.50 7.79 -12.60
N TRP A 43 0.37 6.77 -11.75
CA TRP A 43 0.87 6.71 -10.39
C TRP A 43 2.07 5.75 -10.30
N GLN A 44 3.06 6.13 -9.50
CA GLN A 44 4.29 5.35 -9.31
C GLN A 44 4.37 4.71 -7.92
N THR A 45 3.58 5.21 -6.97
CA THR A 45 3.56 4.73 -5.58
C THR A 45 2.15 4.30 -5.17
N ILE A 46 2.08 3.48 -4.12
CA ILE A 46 0.80 3.01 -3.58
C ILE A 46 -0.06 4.17 -3.03
N GLY A 47 0.56 5.20 -2.45
CA GLY A 47 -0.14 6.41 -2.04
C GLY A 47 -0.68 7.22 -3.22
N GLY A 48 0.06 7.28 -4.32
CA GLY A 48 -0.42 7.88 -5.57
C GLY A 48 -1.60 7.14 -6.17
N TYR A 49 -1.57 5.81 -6.15
CA TYR A 49 -2.68 4.96 -6.58
C TYR A 49 -3.95 5.22 -5.76
N ALA A 50 -3.84 5.19 -4.43
CA ALA A 50 -4.99 5.43 -3.54
C ALA A 50 -5.57 6.84 -3.74
N PHE A 51 -4.71 7.86 -3.89
CA PHE A 51 -5.13 9.22 -4.20
C PHE A 51 -5.93 9.29 -5.51
N ALA A 52 -5.40 8.69 -6.58
CA ALA A 52 -6.06 8.65 -7.88
C ALA A 52 -7.40 7.90 -7.82
N ARG A 53 -7.45 6.79 -7.08
CA ARG A 53 -8.65 5.96 -6.94
C ARG A 53 -9.78 6.66 -6.19
N LEU A 54 -9.43 7.44 -5.17
CA LEU A 54 -10.38 8.22 -4.38
C LEU A 54 -10.85 9.49 -5.11
N GLY A 55 -10.06 10.01 -6.07
CA GLY A 55 -10.41 11.20 -6.85
C GLY A 55 -10.50 12.49 -6.05
N ARG A 56 -10.05 12.48 -4.80
CA ARG A 56 -10.05 13.60 -3.85
C ARG A 56 -8.83 13.51 -2.94
N VAL A 57 -8.58 14.55 -2.14
CA VAL A 57 -7.57 14.47 -1.06
C VAL A 57 -8.01 13.39 -0.07
N PRO A 58 -7.25 12.29 0.10
CA PRO A 58 -7.60 11.20 1.00
C PRO A 58 -7.62 11.66 2.45
N ARG A 59 -8.40 10.95 3.25
CA ARG A 59 -8.45 11.14 4.71
C ARG A 59 -8.17 9.83 5.40
N ILE A 60 -7.71 9.91 6.65
CA ILE A 60 -7.55 8.71 7.49
C ILE A 60 -8.91 8.01 7.61
N GLY A 61 -8.93 6.71 7.34
CA GLY A 61 -10.12 5.87 7.25
C GLY A 61 -10.75 5.77 5.84
N ASP A 62 -10.29 6.55 4.85
CA ASP A 62 -10.73 6.35 3.46
C ASP A 62 -10.17 5.02 2.92
N ARG A 63 -10.98 4.32 2.12
CA ARG A 63 -10.61 3.04 1.51
C ARG A 63 -10.59 3.15 -0.02
N ALA A 64 -9.48 2.74 -0.61
CA ALA A 64 -9.28 2.70 -2.05
C ALA A 64 -9.32 1.24 -2.53
N PRO A 65 -10.29 0.85 -3.38
CA PRO A 65 -10.39 -0.53 -3.86
C PRO A 65 -9.31 -0.84 -4.89
N TYR A 66 -8.71 -2.03 -4.77
CA TYR A 66 -7.74 -2.58 -5.70
C TYR A 66 -8.10 -4.02 -6.10
N PRO A 67 -7.51 -4.59 -7.17
CA PRO A 67 -7.74 -5.99 -7.51
C PRO A 67 -7.25 -6.90 -6.39
N GLY A 68 -8.16 -7.59 -5.71
CA GLY A 68 -7.84 -8.49 -4.58
C GLY A 68 -8.03 -7.89 -3.19
N GLY A 69 -8.60 -6.67 -3.06
CA GLY A 69 -8.96 -6.13 -1.75
C GLY A 69 -9.16 -4.61 -1.70
N GLU A 70 -8.96 -4.03 -0.52
CA GLU A 70 -9.02 -2.60 -0.26
C GLU A 70 -7.75 -2.08 0.44
N LEU A 71 -7.36 -0.84 0.11
CA LEU A 71 -6.31 -0.12 0.80
C LEU A 71 -6.93 0.95 1.69
N GLU A 72 -6.79 0.82 3.01
CA GLU A 72 -7.25 1.81 3.99
C GLU A 72 -6.15 2.82 4.28
N VAL A 73 -6.46 4.11 4.20
CA VAL A 73 -5.52 5.18 4.59
C VAL A 73 -5.46 5.26 6.10
N VAL A 74 -4.32 4.91 6.69
CA VAL A 74 -4.13 4.94 8.16
C VAL A 74 -3.31 6.15 8.61
N ALA A 75 -2.49 6.72 7.72
CA ALA A 75 -1.75 7.94 8.00
C ALA A 75 -1.64 8.85 6.77
N MET A 76 -1.66 10.16 7.03
CA MET A 76 -1.51 11.23 6.05
C MET A 76 -0.34 12.14 6.44
N ASP A 77 0.45 12.55 5.46
CA ASP A 77 1.47 13.59 5.58
C ASP A 77 1.06 14.80 4.74
N GLY A 78 0.43 15.77 5.40
CA GLY A 78 -0.18 16.93 4.75
C GLY A 78 -1.27 16.54 3.75
N ARG A 79 -0.94 16.58 2.46
CA ARG A 79 -1.85 16.20 1.35
C ARG A 79 -1.50 14.87 0.69
N ARG A 80 -0.49 14.17 1.21
CA ARG A 80 -0.01 12.90 0.68
C ARG A 80 -0.36 11.78 1.64
N VAL A 81 -0.60 10.60 1.08
CA VAL A 81 -0.80 9.40 1.90
C VAL A 81 0.55 8.98 2.46
N ALA A 82 0.65 8.87 3.78
CA ALA A 82 1.89 8.48 4.46
C ALA A 82 1.96 6.97 4.68
N ALA A 83 0.83 6.34 5.04
CA ALA A 83 0.74 4.89 5.19
C ALA A 83 -0.65 4.38 4.82
N LEU A 84 -0.68 3.17 4.25
CA LEU A 84 -1.88 2.45 3.87
C LEU A 84 -1.87 1.06 4.47
N ARG A 85 -3.02 0.61 4.93
CA ARG A 85 -3.26 -0.74 5.41
C ARG A 85 -3.94 -1.56 4.34
N VAL A 86 -3.45 -2.77 4.13
CA VAL A 86 -3.96 -3.69 3.12
C VAL A 86 -5.01 -4.58 3.77
N HIS A 87 -6.18 -4.61 3.16
CA HIS A 87 -7.27 -5.51 3.51
C HIS A 87 -7.51 -6.42 2.31
N PRO A 88 -6.93 -7.63 2.28
CA PRO A 88 -7.25 -8.59 1.23
C PRO A 88 -8.74 -8.95 1.31
N ASP A 89 -9.37 -9.13 0.16
CA ASP A 89 -10.72 -9.70 0.12
C ASP A 89 -10.64 -11.16 0.59
N ALA A 90 -11.57 -11.61 1.43
CA ALA A 90 -11.50 -12.89 2.13
C ALA A 90 -11.45 -14.12 1.18
N GLU A 91 -11.64 -13.94 -0.13
CA GLU A 91 -11.42 -14.97 -1.14
C GLU A 91 -9.93 -15.23 -1.48
N GLY A 92 -9.00 -14.42 -0.98
CA GLY A 92 -7.55 -14.58 -1.22
C GLY A 92 -6.79 -15.43 -0.21
N ASP A 93 -7.42 -15.85 0.89
CA ASP A 93 -6.79 -16.59 2.00
C ASP A 93 -7.45 -17.97 2.20
N ASP A 94 -7.60 -18.75 1.12
CA ASP A 94 -7.71 -20.21 1.23
C ASP A 94 -6.30 -20.82 1.10
N ALA A 95 -5.41 -20.42 2.00
CA ALA A 95 -4.10 -21.04 2.22
C ALA A 95 -3.93 -21.33 3.72
N GLY A 96 -4.93 -22.02 4.27
CA GLY A 96 -4.95 -22.53 5.63
C GLY A 96 -5.85 -23.75 5.76
N SER A 97 -5.87 -24.63 4.76
CA SER A 97 -6.35 -26.00 4.94
C SER A 97 -5.16 -26.96 5.09
N ASP A 98 -5.19 -27.65 6.24
CA ASP A 98 -4.42 -28.83 6.70
C ASP A 98 -3.06 -28.61 7.41
#